data_AF-A0AAD7VFK3-F1
#
_entry.id   AF-A0AAD7VFK3-F1
#
_cell.length_a   1.000
_cell.length_b   1.000
_cell.length_c   1.000
_cell.angle_alpha   90.00
_cell.angle_beta   90.00
_cell.angle_gamma   90.00
#
_symmetry.space_group_name_H-M   'P 1'
#
loop_
_entity.id
_entity.type
_entity.pdbx_description
1 polymer ?
#
loop_
_entity_poly.entity_id
_entity_poly.type
_entity_poly.pdbx_seq_one_letter_code
_entity_poly.pdbx_strand_id
1 'polypeptide(L)'
;MVVKCAGLPLAVKALGGTLGTKNPSVNDWSLVYDGIKSYLRGRNDGKKVLQVAEALKMSYLDLPYQLKQCFVHLGQFPEDYKIPTTRVINMWVAEGIIQKGSSADQIKEEEVEDVANRNLEDLVLRCMIQVEKRGSTGRITCFSMHDLMRDLSIQEAEKEKFFKSVYLEDGNYQEEDDSSPPPLIQSNSTRKIRRLSLYFMESISGVIPLEYERYAHIRGLLGFCLDGRVRIECESLVGYRGRNFKFLRVL
;
A
#
# COMPACT_ATOMS: atom_id res chain seq x y z
N MET A 1 14.39 8.95 23.15
CA MET A 1 13.43 8.31 22.23
C MET A 1 13.44 6.77 22.32
N VAL A 2 14.59 6.10 22.27
CA VAL A 2 14.70 4.61 22.35
C VAL A 2 13.93 3.98 23.52
N VAL A 3 14.02 4.57 24.72
CA VAL A 3 13.26 4.11 25.90
C VAL A 3 11.75 4.10 25.65
N LYS A 4 11.23 5.05 24.85
CA LYS A 4 9.81 5.07 24.47
C LYS A 4 9.43 3.94 23.53
N CYS A 5 10.37 3.33 22.81
CA CYS A 5 10.12 2.16 21.97
C CYS A 5 10.29 0.83 22.71
N ALA A 6 10.57 0.84 24.03
CA ALA A 6 10.87 -0.34 24.83
C ALA A 6 12.00 -1.23 24.24
N GLY A 7 12.89 -0.67 23.42
CA GLY A 7 13.97 -1.41 22.75
C GLY A 7 13.55 -2.27 21.55
N LEU A 8 12.28 -2.21 21.11
CA LEU A 8 11.80 -3.01 19.99
C LEU A 8 12.41 -2.53 18.65
N PRO A 9 13.15 -3.38 17.91
CA PRO A 9 13.94 -2.93 16.75
C PRO A 9 13.11 -2.21 15.68
N LEU A 10 11.94 -2.73 15.32
CA LEU A 10 11.09 -2.13 14.29
C LEU A 10 10.55 -0.77 14.72
N ALA A 11 10.14 -0.62 15.99
CA ALA A 11 9.68 0.65 16.54
C ALA A 11 10.81 1.70 16.59
N VAL A 12 12.03 1.27 16.93
CA VAL A 12 13.22 2.14 16.90
C VAL A 12 13.55 2.55 15.47
N LYS A 13 13.52 1.63 14.50
CA LYS A 13 13.76 1.92 13.09
C LYS A 13 12.73 2.91 12.53
N ALA A 14 11.45 2.73 12.82
CA ALA A 14 10.39 3.61 12.33
C ALA A 14 10.56 5.06 12.83
N LEU A 15 10.71 5.25 14.14
CA LEU A 15 10.89 6.60 14.70
C LEU A 15 12.26 7.19 14.36
N GLY A 16 13.29 6.35 14.30
CA GLY A 16 14.62 6.76 13.86
C GLY A 16 14.62 7.26 12.41
N GLY A 17 13.91 6.55 11.51
CA GLY A 17 13.69 6.97 10.13
C GLY A 17 12.93 8.30 10.06
N THR A 18 11.87 8.48 10.86
CA THR A 18 11.17 9.76 10.98
C THR A 18 12.10 10.89 11.40
N LEU A 19 12.91 10.70 12.45
CA LEU A 19 13.90 11.68 12.90
C LEU A 19 14.97 11.98 11.83
N GLY A 20 15.39 10.96 11.09
CA GLY A 20 16.38 11.09 10.01
C GLY A 20 15.92 11.98 8.86
N THR A 21 14.62 12.23 8.74
CA THR A 21 14.06 13.18 7.74
C THR A 21 13.94 14.61 8.25
N LYS A 22 14.23 14.87 9.53
CA LYS A 22 14.23 16.21 10.11
C LYS A 22 15.61 16.83 10.01
N ASN A 23 15.71 18.16 10.12
CA ASN A 23 17.02 18.77 10.23
C ASN A 23 17.72 18.22 11.49
N PRO A 24 19.05 18.06 11.47
CA PRO A 24 19.81 17.56 12.61
C PRO A 24 19.91 18.64 13.69
N SER A 25 18.77 19.00 14.29
CA SER A 25 18.63 20.04 15.30
C SER A 25 17.84 19.51 16.49
N VAL A 26 18.24 19.96 17.69
CA VAL A 26 17.55 19.59 18.94
C VAL A 26 16.09 20.04 18.90
N ASN A 27 15.80 21.19 18.28
CA ASN A 27 14.45 21.74 18.20
C ASN A 27 13.53 20.83 17.38
N ASP A 28 13.93 20.43 16.17
CA ASP A 28 13.09 19.59 15.31
C ASP A 28 12.88 18.20 15.92
N TRP A 29 13.90 17.63 16.54
CA TRP A 29 13.78 16.35 17.24
C TRP A 29 12.91 16.44 18.50
N SER A 30 12.96 17.58 19.20
CA SER A 30 12.11 17.83 20.38
C SER A 30 10.64 17.90 19.99
N LEU A 31 10.30 18.51 18.84
CA LEU A 31 8.92 18.54 18.34
C LEU A 31 8.36 17.12 18.12
N VAL A 32 9.13 16.24 17.50
CA VAL A 32 8.73 14.83 17.31
C VAL A 32 8.58 14.13 18.67
N TYR A 33 9.52 14.34 19.59
CA TYR A 33 9.47 13.76 20.92
C TYR A 33 8.26 14.24 21.74
N ASP A 34 7.94 15.53 21.69
CA ASP A 34 6.81 16.11 22.39
C ASP A 34 5.48 15.63 21.82
N GLY A 35 5.40 15.43 20.51
CA GLY A 35 4.27 14.75 19.86
C GLY A 35 4.04 13.34 20.43
N ILE A 36 5.11 12.55 20.56
CA ILE A 36 5.05 11.21 21.19
C ILE A 36 4.61 11.31 22.66
N LYS A 37 5.17 12.25 23.42
CA LYS A 37 4.83 12.44 24.84
C LYS A 37 3.36 12.82 25.02
N SER A 38 2.84 13.70 24.16
CA SER A 38 1.43 14.09 24.13
C SER A 38 0.53 12.90 23.84
N TYR A 39 0.86 12.11 22.81
CA TYR A 39 0.13 10.88 22.46
C TYR A 39 0.07 9.90 23.65
N LEU A 40 1.22 9.62 24.29
CA LEU A 40 1.30 8.72 25.44
C LEU A 40 0.50 9.23 26.65
N ARG A 41 0.44 10.55 26.87
CA ARG A 41 -0.31 11.17 27.98
C ARG A 41 -1.82 11.08 27.75
N GLY A 42 -2.27 11.10 26.50
CA GLY A 42 -3.68 10.95 26.13
C GLY A 42 -4.24 9.54 26.30
N ARG A 43 -3.42 8.55 26.67
CA ARG A 43 -3.86 7.17 26.88
C ARG A 43 -4.38 6.96 28.30
N ASN A 44 -5.41 6.12 28.42
CA ASN A 44 -6.01 5.73 29.70
C ASN A 44 -5.44 4.41 30.25
N ASP A 45 -4.39 3.84 29.63
CA ASP A 45 -3.82 2.54 30.00
C ASP A 45 -2.60 2.63 30.93
N GLY A 46 -2.16 3.85 31.28
CA GLY A 46 -1.03 4.10 32.17
C GLY A 46 0.34 3.75 31.60
N LYS A 47 0.42 3.22 30.37
CA LYS A 47 1.69 2.82 29.76
C LYS A 47 2.52 4.05 29.41
N LYS A 48 3.84 3.98 29.59
CA LYS A 48 4.79 5.08 29.29
C LYS A 48 5.66 4.84 28.05
N VAL A 49 5.44 3.72 27.36
CA VAL A 49 6.13 3.28 26.15
C VAL A 49 5.12 3.05 25.01
N LEU A 50 5.61 3.15 23.78
CA LEU A 50 4.88 2.86 22.55
C LEU A 50 4.89 1.36 22.28
N GLN A 51 3.75 0.85 21.84
CA GLN A 51 3.65 -0.43 21.15
C GLN A 51 4.21 -0.26 19.72
N VAL A 52 4.58 -1.36 19.07
CA VAL A 52 5.13 -1.32 17.70
C VAL A 52 4.18 -0.59 16.76
N ALA A 53 2.90 -1.00 16.73
CA ALA A 53 1.89 -0.39 15.87
C ALA A 53 1.75 1.13 16.09
N GLU A 54 1.86 1.59 17.34
CA GLU A 54 1.79 3.03 17.66
C GLU A 54 3.00 3.79 17.09
N ALA A 55 4.21 3.23 17.23
CA ALA A 55 5.42 3.81 16.65
C ALA A 55 5.35 3.87 15.12
N LEU A 56 4.90 2.79 14.47
CA LEU A 56 4.70 2.77 13.02
C LEU A 56 3.67 3.80 12.58
N LYS A 57 2.55 3.90 13.30
CA LYS A 57 1.49 4.86 13.02
C LYS A 57 1.98 6.31 13.14
N MET A 58 2.81 6.63 14.13
CA MET A 58 3.42 7.95 14.27
C MET A 58 4.30 8.29 13.06
N SER A 59 5.11 7.34 12.60
CA SER A 59 5.93 7.52 11.39
C SER A 59 5.06 7.76 10.15
N TYR A 60 3.94 7.03 10.01
CA TYR A 60 2.98 7.26 8.92
C TYR A 60 2.33 8.65 8.99
N LEU A 61 1.93 9.10 10.19
CA LEU A 61 1.28 10.41 10.35
C LEU A 61 2.21 11.57 9.98
N ASP A 62 3.52 11.41 10.17
CA ASP A 62 4.55 12.38 9.77
C ASP A 62 4.78 12.46 8.25
N LEU A 63 4.29 11.49 7.48
CA LEU A 63 4.48 11.51 6.02
C LEU A 63 3.79 12.72 5.36
N PRO A 64 4.46 13.36 4.39
CA PRO A 64 3.83 14.24 3.41
C PRO A 64 2.67 13.53 2.69
N TYR A 65 1.70 14.31 2.21
CA TYR A 65 0.47 13.79 1.62
C TYR A 65 0.72 12.77 0.48
N GLN A 66 1.59 13.11 -0.48
CA GLN A 66 1.90 12.22 -1.61
C GLN A 66 2.55 10.90 -1.15
N LEU A 67 3.43 10.95 -0.14
CA LEU A 67 4.07 9.76 0.41
C LEU A 67 3.08 8.87 1.16
N LYS A 68 2.05 9.43 1.81
CA LYS A 68 0.96 8.65 2.40
C LYS A 68 0.22 7.86 1.34
N GLN A 69 -0.12 8.49 0.21
CA GLN A 69 -0.79 7.80 -0.91
C GLN A 69 0.08 6.70 -1.51
N CYS A 70 1.38 6.96 -1.70
CA CYS A 70 2.34 5.95 -2.14
C CYS A 70 2.40 4.78 -1.16
N PHE A 71 2.55 5.04 0.13
CA PHE A 71 2.62 4.01 1.18
C PHE A 71 1.35 3.16 1.27
N VAL A 72 0.18 3.79 1.27
CA VAL A 72 -1.13 3.12 1.31
C VAL A 72 -1.34 2.25 0.07
N HIS A 73 -0.89 2.71 -1.10
CA HIS A 73 -0.99 1.94 -2.34
C HIS A 73 -0.23 0.61 -2.26
N LEU A 74 0.93 0.59 -1.58
CA LEU A 74 1.76 -0.61 -1.43
C LEU A 74 1.13 -1.72 -0.57
N GLY A 75 0.12 -1.43 0.25
CA GLY A 75 -0.59 -2.44 1.04
C GLY A 75 -1.34 -3.48 0.19
N GLN A 76 -1.51 -3.20 -1.11
CA GLN A 76 -2.13 -4.10 -2.08
C GLN A 76 -1.29 -5.32 -2.44
N PHE A 77 0.03 -5.27 -2.22
CA PHE A 77 0.92 -6.39 -2.51
C PHE A 77 0.81 -7.44 -1.40
N PRO A 78 1.05 -8.74 -1.67
CA PRO A 78 1.10 -9.78 -0.64
C PRO A 78 2.19 -9.55 0.40
N GLU A 79 2.04 -10.24 1.52
CA GLU A 79 3.10 -10.40 2.52
C GLU A 79 4.34 -11.04 1.88
N ASP A 80 5.54 -10.65 2.34
CA ASP A 80 6.83 -11.08 1.81
C ASP A 80 7.06 -10.89 0.28
N TYR A 81 6.16 -10.19 -0.40
CA TYR A 81 6.24 -10.03 -1.84
C TYR A 81 7.42 -9.13 -2.22
N LYS A 82 8.29 -9.63 -3.11
CA LYS A 82 9.37 -8.86 -3.71
C LYS A 82 8.82 -8.00 -4.83
N ILE A 83 8.59 -6.72 -4.53
CA ILE A 83 7.92 -5.75 -5.40
C ILE A 83 8.90 -5.15 -6.40
N PRO A 84 8.72 -5.35 -7.73
CA PRO A 84 9.51 -4.67 -8.75
C PRO A 84 9.19 -3.18 -8.78
N THR A 85 10.22 -2.33 -8.74
CA THR A 85 10.06 -0.87 -8.76
C THR A 85 9.32 -0.37 -9.99
N THR A 86 9.67 -0.89 -11.18
CA THR A 86 9.05 -0.51 -12.46
C THR A 86 7.54 -0.71 -12.45
N ARG A 87 7.08 -1.81 -11.85
CA ARG A 87 5.66 -2.13 -11.71
C ARG A 87 4.92 -1.09 -10.86
N VAL A 88 5.50 -0.71 -9.72
CA VAL A 88 4.89 0.27 -8.81
C VAL A 88 4.89 1.68 -9.39
N ILE A 89 6.01 2.11 -9.99
CA ILE A 89 6.09 3.43 -10.62
C ILE A 89 5.01 3.57 -11.70
N ASN A 90 4.88 2.58 -12.58
CA ASN A 90 3.85 2.60 -13.61
C ASN A 90 2.43 2.67 -13.03
N MET A 91 2.15 1.99 -11.91
CA MET A 91 0.87 2.10 -11.21
C MET A 91 0.65 3.49 -10.62
N TRP A 92 1.64 4.05 -9.93
CA TRP A 92 1.53 5.37 -9.32
C TRP A 92 1.30 6.47 -10.36
N VAL A 93 1.98 6.39 -11.50
CA VAL A 93 1.79 7.31 -12.64
C VAL A 93 0.41 7.13 -13.26
N ALA A 94 0.02 5.90 -13.58
CA ALA A 94 -1.25 5.63 -14.26
C ALA A 94 -2.48 5.95 -13.39
N GLU A 95 -2.35 5.80 -12.07
CA GLU A 95 -3.39 6.18 -11.12
C GLU A 95 -3.39 7.67 -10.75
N GLY A 96 -2.41 8.43 -11.23
CA GLY A 96 -2.24 9.85 -10.93
C GLY A 96 -1.93 10.11 -9.45
N ILE A 97 -1.35 9.15 -8.73
CA ILE A 97 -0.78 9.36 -7.40
C ILE A 97 0.43 10.29 -7.51
N ILE A 98 1.17 10.17 -8.62
CA ILE A 98 2.25 11.06 -8.99
C ILE A 98 1.88 11.70 -10.33
N GLN A 99 1.95 13.03 -10.39
CA GLN A 99 1.58 13.81 -11.57
C GLN A 99 2.70 14.81 -11.87
N LYS A 100 2.84 15.22 -13.14
CA LYS A 100 3.71 16.35 -13.49
C LYS A 100 3.17 17.61 -12.81
N GLY A 101 4.05 18.38 -12.17
CA GLY A 101 3.66 19.66 -11.56
C GLY A 101 3.02 20.58 -12.60
N SER A 102 1.81 21.08 -12.32
CA SER A 102 1.03 21.93 -13.23
C SER A 102 1.39 23.42 -13.16
N SER A 103 2.41 23.80 -12.38
CA SER A 103 2.80 25.20 -12.21
C SER A 103 3.87 25.61 -13.23
N ALA A 104 3.54 26.60 -14.06
CA ALA A 104 4.42 27.20 -15.06
C ALA A 104 5.74 27.80 -14.50
N ASP A 105 5.87 27.95 -13.18
CA ASP A 105 7.00 28.60 -12.52
C ASP A 105 8.09 27.63 -12.00
N GLN A 106 7.97 26.32 -12.28
CA GLN A 106 9.04 25.38 -11.97
C GLN A 106 9.64 24.81 -13.26
N ILE A 107 10.61 25.56 -13.78
CA ILE A 107 11.58 25.08 -14.77
C ILE A 107 12.46 24.02 -14.09
N LYS A 108 11.91 22.82 -13.90
CA LYS A 108 12.64 21.55 -13.90
C LYS A 108 11.69 20.56 -14.54
N GLU A 109 12.02 20.12 -15.76
CA GLU A 109 11.42 18.97 -16.44
C GLU A 109 11.75 17.72 -15.64
N GLU A 110 11.20 17.62 -14.44
CA GLU A 110 11.40 16.46 -13.63
C GLU A 110 10.42 15.39 -14.08
N GLU A 111 10.95 14.29 -14.60
CA GLU A 111 10.12 13.21 -15.09
C GLU A 111 9.37 12.56 -13.92
N VAL A 112 8.14 12.11 -14.19
CA VAL A 112 7.26 11.52 -13.15
C VAL A 112 7.92 10.29 -12.52
N GLU A 113 8.75 9.60 -13.29
CA GLU A 113 9.56 8.48 -12.81
C GLU A 113 10.62 8.91 -11.79
N ASP A 114 11.25 10.07 -11.96
CA ASP A 114 12.25 10.56 -11.00
C ASP A 114 11.57 10.96 -9.67
N VAL A 115 10.39 11.58 -9.73
CA VAL A 115 9.56 11.84 -8.55
C VAL A 115 9.22 10.53 -7.83
N ALA A 116 8.82 9.50 -8.59
CA ALA A 116 8.46 8.20 -8.05
C ALA A 116 9.66 7.47 -7.41
N ASN A 117 10.82 7.52 -8.05
CA ASN A 117 12.05 6.97 -7.49
C ASN A 117 12.44 7.68 -6.19
N ARG A 118 12.32 9.01 -6.11
CA ARG A 118 12.58 9.73 -4.85
C ARG A 118 11.58 9.38 -3.76
N ASN A 119 10.29 9.23 -4.09
CA ASN A 119 9.30 8.78 -3.12
C ASN A 119 9.68 7.40 -2.52
N LEU A 120 10.20 6.48 -3.34
CA LEU A 120 10.70 5.19 -2.85
C LEU A 120 11.91 5.35 -1.93
N GLU A 121 12.89 6.15 -2.30
CA GLU A 121 14.06 6.43 -1.44
C GLU A 121 13.64 7.09 -0.12
N ASP A 122 12.65 7.98 -0.12
CA ASP A 122 12.12 8.61 1.09
C ASP A 122 11.42 7.59 2.00
N LEU A 123 10.68 6.63 1.44
CA LEU A 123 10.09 5.52 2.20
C LEU A 123 11.17 4.59 2.78
N VAL A 124 12.27 4.36 2.05
CA VAL A 124 13.44 3.60 2.54
C VAL A 124 14.12 4.36 3.68
N LEU A 125 14.36 5.67 3.51
CA LEU A 125 14.98 6.53 4.52
C LEU A 125 14.18 6.53 5.82
N ARG A 126 12.84 6.50 5.70
CA ARG A 126 11.91 6.39 6.82
C ARG A 126 11.74 4.96 7.35
N CYS A 127 12.50 4.00 6.82
CA CYS A 127 12.46 2.58 7.19
C CYS A 127 11.07 1.93 7.03
N MET A 128 10.25 2.41 6.10
CA MET A 128 8.89 1.89 5.83
C MET A 128 8.87 0.79 4.79
N ILE A 129 9.86 0.76 3.90
CA ILE A 129 10.11 -0.32 2.95
C ILE A 129 11.56 -0.75 3.03
N GLN A 130 11.84 -1.97 2.61
CA GLN A 130 13.16 -2.60 2.68
C GLN A 130 13.69 -2.85 1.27
N VAL A 131 14.93 -2.46 1.02
CA VAL A 131 15.56 -2.63 -0.30
C VAL A 131 16.00 -4.08 -0.47
N GLU A 132 15.49 -4.75 -1.50
CA GLU A 132 15.87 -6.12 -1.86
C GLU A 132 17.01 -6.11 -2.88
N LYS A 133 16.95 -5.21 -3.86
CA LYS A 133 17.94 -5.13 -4.95
C LYS A 133 18.09 -3.72 -5.48
N ARG A 134 19.33 -3.27 -5.65
CA ARG A 134 19.69 -2.07 -6.42
C ARG A 134 20.28 -2.47 -7.78
N GLY A 135 20.01 -1.65 -8.79
CA GLY A 135 20.58 -1.81 -10.13
C GLY A 135 21.99 -1.24 -10.22
N SER A 136 22.60 -1.33 -11.41
CA SER A 136 23.93 -0.76 -11.69
C SER A 136 24.00 0.76 -11.52
N THR A 137 22.86 1.45 -11.66
CA THR A 137 22.73 2.90 -11.46
C THR A 137 22.54 3.28 -9.99
N GLY A 138 22.55 2.32 -9.07
CA GLY A 138 22.24 2.53 -7.65
C GLY A 138 20.75 2.66 -7.33
N ARG A 139 19.88 2.80 -8.34
CA ARG A 139 18.42 2.89 -8.14
C ARG A 139 17.84 1.59 -7.57
N ILE A 140 16.80 1.71 -6.74
CA ILE A 140 16.06 0.57 -6.21
C ILE A 140 15.34 -0.11 -7.36
N THR A 141 15.62 -1.38 -7.60
CA THR A 141 14.97 -2.19 -8.65
C THR A 141 13.93 -3.15 -8.07
N CYS A 142 14.10 -3.53 -6.81
CA CYS A 142 13.19 -4.39 -6.08
C CYS A 142 13.22 -4.02 -4.59
N PHE A 143 12.06 -4.06 -3.94
CA PHE A 143 11.91 -3.81 -2.52
C PHE A 143 10.81 -4.69 -1.93
N SER A 144 10.73 -4.76 -0.61
CA SER A 144 9.70 -5.47 0.15
C SER A 144 9.15 -4.55 1.25
N MET A 145 8.03 -4.93 1.85
CA MET A 145 7.45 -4.24 2.99
C MET A 145 7.30 -5.24 4.13
N HIS A 146 7.76 -4.87 5.33
CA HIS A 146 7.59 -5.70 6.52
C HIS A 146 6.10 -5.87 6.84
N ASP A 147 5.68 -7.05 7.27
CA ASP A 147 4.28 -7.43 7.51
C ASP A 147 3.55 -6.44 8.42
N LEU A 148 4.14 -6.03 9.55
CA LEU A 148 3.53 -5.03 10.43
C LEU A 148 3.42 -3.62 9.79
N MET A 149 4.32 -3.24 8.87
CA MET A 149 4.18 -2.01 8.08
C MET A 149 3.08 -2.17 7.03
N ARG A 150 2.98 -3.35 6.42
CA ARG A 150 1.93 -3.71 5.47
C ARG A 150 0.55 -3.69 6.14
N ASP A 151 0.42 -4.25 7.33
CA ASP A 151 -0.81 -4.22 8.12
C ASP A 151 -1.25 -2.78 8.41
N LEU A 152 -0.30 -1.91 8.76
CA LEU A 152 -0.59 -0.48 8.91
C LEU A 152 -1.08 0.12 7.58
N SER A 153 -0.42 -0.18 6.47
CA SER A 153 -0.82 0.30 5.13
C SER A 153 -2.25 -0.12 4.78
N ILE A 154 -2.60 -1.39 5.02
CA ILE A 154 -3.96 -1.93 4.81
C ILE A 154 -4.97 -1.21 5.69
N GLN A 155 -4.69 -1.06 6.99
CA GLN A 155 -5.59 -0.37 7.92
C GLN A 155 -5.87 1.08 7.50
N GLU A 156 -4.86 1.79 6.98
CA GLU A 156 -5.02 3.15 6.48
C GLU A 156 -5.77 3.17 5.13
N ALA A 157 -5.53 2.19 4.27
CA ALA A 157 -6.28 2.01 3.03
C ALA A 157 -7.77 1.81 3.28
N GLU A 158 -8.14 1.00 4.27
CA GLU A 158 -9.53 0.72 4.63
C GLU A 158 -10.25 1.98 5.14
N LYS A 159 -9.58 2.77 5.99
CA LYS A 159 -10.12 4.07 6.47
C LYS A 159 -10.41 5.02 5.31
N GLU A 160 -9.54 5.03 4.30
CA GLU A 160 -9.70 5.86 3.11
C GLU A 160 -10.57 5.23 2.01
N LYS A 161 -10.96 3.95 2.17
CA LYS A 161 -11.60 3.11 1.14
C LYS A 161 -10.78 3.08 -0.16
N PHE A 162 -9.46 3.05 -0.03
CA PHE A 162 -8.52 3.20 -1.12
C PHE A 162 -8.49 1.96 -2.03
N PHE A 163 -8.41 0.76 -1.44
CA PHE A 163 -8.49 -0.53 -2.11
C PHE A 163 -9.22 -1.57 -1.25
N LYS A 164 -9.59 -2.71 -1.86
CA LYS A 164 -10.09 -3.91 -1.17
C LYS A 164 -9.25 -5.12 -1.58
N SER A 165 -8.89 -5.95 -0.60
CA SER A 165 -8.28 -7.26 -0.85
C SER A 165 -9.35 -8.36 -0.77
N VAL A 166 -9.29 -9.33 -1.67
CA VAL A 166 -10.16 -10.51 -1.69
C VAL A 166 -9.29 -11.74 -1.90
N TYR A 167 -9.40 -12.69 -0.97
CA TYR A 167 -8.78 -14.01 -1.08
C TYR A 167 -9.80 -14.95 -1.72
N LEU A 168 -9.40 -15.60 -2.81
CA LEU A 168 -10.17 -16.59 -3.53
C LEU A 168 -9.67 -17.96 -3.06
N GLU A 169 -10.53 -18.70 -2.37
CA GLU A 169 -10.26 -20.09 -1.98
C GLU A 169 -10.65 -21.04 -3.13
N ASP A 170 -9.94 -22.16 -3.27
CA ASP A 170 -10.30 -23.23 -4.20
C ASP A 170 -11.62 -23.85 -3.76
N GLY A 171 -12.70 -23.47 -4.42
CA GLY A 171 -14.03 -24.04 -4.25
C GLY A 171 -14.51 -24.63 -5.57
N ASN A 172 -14.69 -25.95 -5.59
CA ASN A 172 -15.54 -26.65 -6.56
C ASN A 172 -16.86 -25.88 -6.69
N TYR A 173 -17.05 -25.14 -7.78
CA TYR A 173 -18.35 -24.58 -8.13
C TYR A 173 -19.23 -25.77 -8.57
N GLN A 174 -19.92 -26.40 -7.63
CA GLN A 174 -21.18 -27.04 -7.97
C GLN A 174 -22.21 -25.91 -8.10
N GLU A 175 -22.93 -25.88 -9.21
CA GLU A 175 -24.11 -25.03 -9.41
C GLU A 175 -25.14 -25.38 -8.32
N GLU A 176 -25.04 -24.76 -7.15
CA GLU A 176 -26.10 -24.80 -6.14
C GLU A 176 -27.04 -23.61 -6.38
N ASP A 177 -28.17 -23.98 -7.00
CA ASP A 177 -29.52 -23.43 -6.97
C ASP A 177 -29.71 -21.92 -6.62
N ASP A 178 -30.42 -21.26 -7.52
CA ASP A 178 -30.64 -19.81 -7.73
C ASP A 178 -31.41 -19.08 -6.59
N SER A 179 -31.37 -19.59 -5.36
CA SER A 179 -32.35 -19.25 -4.31
C SER A 179 -31.78 -18.59 -3.05
N SER A 180 -30.46 -18.47 -2.89
CA SER A 180 -29.87 -17.87 -1.69
C SER A 180 -29.04 -16.62 -1.99
N PRO A 181 -29.39 -15.42 -1.49
CA PRO A 181 -28.63 -14.22 -1.75
C PRO A 181 -27.29 -14.24 -0.98
N PRO A 182 -26.17 -13.82 -1.59
CA PRO A 182 -24.88 -13.71 -0.92
C PRO A 182 -24.92 -12.66 0.22
N PRO A 183 -24.06 -12.77 1.24
CA PRO A 183 -24.09 -11.90 2.41
C PRO A 183 -24.05 -10.41 2.03
N LEU A 184 -25.04 -9.69 2.56
CA LEU A 184 -25.27 -8.28 2.30
C LEU A 184 -24.20 -7.42 2.97
N ILE A 185 -23.21 -6.95 2.19
CA ILE A 185 -22.45 -5.75 2.58
C ILE A 185 -23.35 -4.54 2.28
N GLN A 186 -24.18 -4.15 3.24
CA GLN A 186 -24.82 -2.83 3.22
C GLN A 186 -23.76 -1.78 3.53
N SER A 187 -23.26 -1.08 2.51
CA SER A 187 -22.44 0.12 2.72
C SER A 187 -23.23 1.38 2.37
N ASN A 188 -23.80 2.02 3.38
CA ASN A 188 -24.41 3.35 3.28
C ASN A 188 -23.33 4.46 3.24
N SER A 189 -22.49 4.48 2.20
CA SER A 189 -21.45 5.50 2.07
C SER A 189 -21.10 5.83 0.63
N THR A 190 -21.00 7.12 0.33
CA THR A 190 -20.84 7.72 -1.00
C THR A 190 -19.47 7.50 -1.66
N ARG A 191 -18.47 6.96 -0.95
CA ARG A 191 -17.15 6.62 -1.53
C ARG A 191 -17.10 5.16 -1.96
N LYS A 192 -17.22 4.93 -3.27
CA LYS A 192 -17.13 3.62 -3.91
C LYS A 192 -15.67 3.16 -4.02
N ILE A 193 -15.37 1.87 -3.82
CA ILE A 193 -14.01 1.29 -3.82
C ILE A 193 -13.48 1.17 -5.25
N ARG A 194 -12.40 1.87 -5.59
CA ARG A 194 -11.91 1.94 -6.98
C ARG A 194 -10.81 0.93 -7.32
N ARG A 195 -10.32 0.15 -6.36
CA ARG A 195 -9.20 -0.78 -6.52
C ARG A 195 -9.49 -2.11 -5.86
N LEU A 196 -9.16 -3.19 -6.54
CA LEU A 196 -9.36 -4.54 -6.05
C LEU A 196 -8.07 -5.34 -6.23
N SER A 197 -7.62 -5.98 -5.16
CA SER A 197 -6.50 -6.92 -5.18
C SER A 197 -7.03 -8.32 -4.90
N LEU A 198 -6.78 -9.24 -5.83
CA LEU A 198 -7.22 -10.62 -5.79
C LEU A 198 -6.03 -11.51 -5.47
N TYR A 199 -6.22 -12.41 -4.52
CA TYR A 199 -5.22 -13.35 -4.03
C TYR A 199 -5.74 -14.77 -4.25
N PHE A 200 -4.93 -15.66 -4.82
CA PHE A 200 -5.36 -17.03 -5.15
C PHE A 200 -4.21 -18.03 -5.01
N MET A 201 -4.55 -19.26 -4.63
CA MET A 201 -3.59 -20.30 -4.27
C MET A 201 -3.06 -21.07 -5.48
N GLU A 202 -3.90 -21.44 -6.44
CA GLU A 202 -3.50 -22.10 -7.70
C GLU A 202 -3.90 -21.27 -8.93
N SER A 203 -3.40 -21.62 -10.12
CA SER A 203 -3.78 -20.95 -11.37
C SER A 203 -5.29 -21.01 -11.56
N ILE A 204 -5.98 -19.88 -11.42
CA ILE A 204 -7.42 -19.82 -11.64
C ILE A 204 -7.71 -20.05 -13.12
N SER A 205 -8.16 -21.25 -13.48
CA SER A 205 -8.90 -21.51 -14.71
C SER A 205 -10.40 -21.35 -14.42
N GLY A 206 -10.87 -20.12 -14.24
CA GLY A 206 -12.25 -19.88 -13.82
C GLY A 206 -12.66 -18.41 -13.88
N VAL A 207 -13.95 -18.18 -14.13
CA VAL A 207 -14.57 -16.85 -14.15
C VAL A 207 -14.61 -16.31 -12.72
N ILE A 208 -13.93 -15.20 -12.47
CA ILE A 208 -14.04 -14.50 -11.19
C ILE A 208 -15.48 -13.97 -11.07
N PRO A 209 -16.29 -14.40 -10.08
CA PRO A 209 -17.68 -13.99 -9.94
C PRO A 209 -17.72 -12.58 -9.32
N LEU A 210 -17.14 -11.61 -10.04
CA LEU A 210 -17.36 -10.22 -9.76
C LEU A 210 -18.72 -9.86 -10.36
N GLU A 211 -19.76 -9.86 -9.54
CA GLU A 211 -21.06 -9.29 -9.91
C GLU A 211 -20.84 -7.89 -10.50
N TYR A 212 -20.98 -7.79 -11.82
CA TYR A 212 -20.55 -6.62 -12.61
C TYR A 212 -21.17 -5.30 -12.10
N GLU A 213 -22.42 -5.35 -11.66
CA GLU A 213 -23.14 -4.18 -11.13
C GLU A 213 -22.55 -3.66 -9.82
N ARG A 214 -21.99 -4.55 -8.99
CA ARG A 214 -21.35 -4.18 -7.72
C ARG A 214 -19.99 -3.51 -7.92
N TYR A 215 -19.33 -3.76 -9.06
CA TYR A 215 -17.94 -3.39 -9.28
C TYR A 215 -17.69 -2.48 -10.50
N ALA A 216 -18.74 -1.98 -11.14
CA ALA A 216 -18.67 -1.04 -12.27
C ALA A 216 -17.85 0.24 -12.02
N HIS A 217 -17.52 0.54 -10.77
CA HIS A 217 -16.75 1.72 -10.34
C HIS A 217 -15.27 1.42 -10.06
N ILE A 218 -14.84 0.15 -10.15
CA ILE A 218 -13.43 -0.25 -10.07
C ILE A 218 -12.68 0.34 -11.26
N ARG A 219 -11.44 0.76 -11.02
CA ARG A 219 -10.51 1.33 -12.00
C ARG A 219 -9.15 0.64 -12.03
N GLY A 220 -8.82 -0.10 -10.96
CA GLY A 220 -7.60 -0.92 -10.88
C GLY A 220 -7.91 -2.32 -10.36
N LEU A 221 -7.35 -3.33 -11.01
CA LEU A 221 -7.45 -4.74 -10.62
C LEU A 221 -6.04 -5.33 -10.60
N LEU A 222 -5.66 -5.91 -9.47
CA LEU A 222 -4.39 -6.63 -9.30
C LEU A 222 -4.68 -8.09 -8.95
N GLY A 223 -3.96 -9.02 -9.56
CA GLY A 223 -4.00 -10.44 -9.23
C GLY A 223 -2.64 -10.92 -8.73
N PHE A 224 -2.65 -11.71 -7.66
CA PHE A 224 -1.46 -12.30 -7.05
C PHE A 224 -1.68 -13.80 -6.81
N CYS A 225 -0.81 -14.62 -7.40
CA CYS A 225 -0.75 -16.05 -7.14
C CYS A 225 0.19 -16.29 -5.95
N LEU A 226 -0.33 -16.90 -4.88
CA LEU A 226 0.36 -17.03 -3.61
C LEU A 226 1.33 -18.23 -3.55
N ASP A 227 1.20 -19.22 -4.45
CA ASP A 227 2.09 -20.40 -4.50
C ASP A 227 3.42 -20.16 -5.25
N GLY A 228 3.61 -18.97 -5.82
CA GLY A 228 4.79 -18.62 -6.60
C GLY A 228 4.90 -19.30 -7.98
N ARG A 229 3.90 -20.09 -8.39
CA ARG A 229 3.82 -20.70 -9.72
C ARG A 229 3.09 -19.75 -10.67
N VAL A 230 3.82 -19.24 -11.65
CA VAL A 230 3.28 -18.24 -12.57
C VAL A 230 2.39 -18.92 -13.62
N ARG A 231 1.09 -18.58 -13.62
CA ARG A 231 0.32 -18.24 -14.82
C ARG A 231 -1.02 -17.62 -14.43
N ILE A 232 -1.14 -16.30 -14.60
CA ILE A 232 -2.45 -15.69 -14.84
C ILE A 232 -2.62 -15.73 -16.34
N GLU A 233 -3.33 -16.74 -16.85
CA GLU A 233 -3.83 -16.66 -18.22
C GLU A 233 -4.94 -15.60 -18.21
N CYS A 234 -4.71 -14.46 -18.88
CA CYS A 234 -5.71 -13.38 -18.98
C CYS A 234 -7.09 -13.87 -19.50
N GLU A 235 -7.14 -15.07 -20.09
CA GLU A 235 -8.35 -15.72 -20.55
C GLU A 235 -9.31 -16.10 -19.40
N SER A 236 -8.86 -16.26 -18.15
CA SER A 236 -9.77 -16.49 -17.00
C SER A 236 -10.43 -15.22 -16.45
N LEU A 237 -10.00 -14.03 -16.89
CA LEU A 237 -10.71 -12.76 -16.61
C LEU A 237 -11.83 -12.46 -17.62
N VAL A 238 -12.08 -13.35 -18.59
CA VAL A 238 -12.98 -13.13 -19.75
C VAL A 238 -14.47 -13.01 -19.38
N GLY A 239 -14.86 -13.28 -18.13
CA GLY A 239 -16.20 -12.94 -17.63
C GLY A 239 -16.40 -11.44 -17.33
N TYR A 240 -15.31 -10.68 -17.12
CA TYR A 240 -15.40 -9.26 -16.82
C TYR A 240 -15.47 -8.45 -18.12
N ARG A 241 -16.68 -8.37 -18.72
CA ARG A 241 -17.02 -7.48 -19.86
C ARG A 241 -17.01 -5.99 -19.46
N GLY A 242 -16.01 -5.54 -18.70
CA GLY A 242 -15.78 -4.13 -18.46
C GLY A 242 -15.29 -3.46 -19.74
N ARG A 243 -16.21 -2.86 -20.51
CA ARG A 243 -15.94 -2.17 -21.79
C ARG A 243 -14.88 -1.04 -21.73
N ASN A 244 -14.31 -0.74 -20.56
CA ASN A 244 -13.44 0.43 -20.33
C ASN A 244 -12.14 0.16 -19.55
N PHE A 245 -11.76 -1.09 -19.29
CA PHE A 245 -10.45 -1.35 -18.67
C PHE A 245 -9.37 -1.43 -19.76
N LYS A 246 -8.46 -0.44 -19.79
CA LYS A 246 -7.17 -0.63 -20.45
C LYS A 246 -6.32 -1.48 -19.52
N PHE A 247 -6.04 -2.72 -19.90
CA PHE A 247 -5.00 -3.50 -19.25
C PHE A 247 -3.68 -2.74 -19.38
N LEU A 248 -3.16 -2.23 -18.26
CA LEU A 248 -1.77 -1.81 -18.21
C LEU A 248 -0.94 -3.08 -18.24
N ARG A 249 -0.57 -3.51 -19.45
CA ARG A 249 0.45 -4.53 -19.65
C ARG A 249 1.78 -3.90 -19.26
N VAL A 250 2.08 -3.91 -17.98
CA VAL A 250 3.39 -3.51 -17.46
C VAL A 250 4.32 -4.68 -17.73
N LEU A 251 5.08 -4.56 -18.84
CA LEU A 251 6.10 -5.51 -19.28
C LEU A 251 7.22 -5.66 -18.23
#